data_AF-A0A1I0Q930-F1
#
_entry.id   AF-A0A1I0Q930-F1
#
_cell.length_a   1.000
_cell.length_b   1.000
_cell.length_c   1.000
_cell.angle_alpha   90.00
_cell.angle_beta   90.00
_cell.angle_gamma   90.00
#
_symmetry.space_group_name_H-M   'P 1'
#
loop_
_entity.id
_entity.type
_entity.pdbx_description
1 polymer ?
#
loop_
_entity_poly.entity_id
_entity_poly.type
_entity_poly.pdbx_seq_one_letter_code
_entity_poly.pdbx_strand_id
1 'polypeptide(L)'
;MHRTTLVHLLLPLAVFALPGHALAVDCAADHFVAGQRTLPTHGEAMAQCRAEELAMTDPDRGNYEAQRSCYDVTSPGMHGEWQHGRIAVDVVERESGDAYTFEALWMCKPLN
;
A
#
# COMPACT_ATOMS: atom_id res chain seq x y z
N MET A 1 25.11 -52.48 13.93
CA MET A 1 26.15 -51.48 14.28
C MET A 1 26.79 -51.07 12.95
N HIS A 2 26.80 -49.84 12.46
CA HIS A 2 26.81 -48.51 13.06
C HIS A 2 25.89 -47.53 12.30
N ARG A 3 25.32 -46.61 13.08
CA ARG A 3 24.68 -45.35 12.65
C ARG A 3 25.78 -44.33 12.36
N THR A 4 25.66 -43.60 11.25
CA THR A 4 26.24 -42.26 11.15
C THR A 4 25.33 -41.40 10.29
N THR A 5 24.42 -40.67 10.94
CA THR A 5 23.54 -39.69 10.29
C THR A 5 24.22 -38.33 10.40
N LEU A 6 24.69 -37.81 9.28
CA LEU A 6 25.34 -36.51 9.19
C LEU A 6 24.25 -35.42 9.19
N VAL A 7 24.14 -34.65 10.27
CA VAL A 7 23.22 -33.51 10.37
C VAL A 7 23.88 -32.30 9.71
N HIS A 8 23.49 -32.00 8.48
CA HIS A 8 23.82 -30.72 7.85
C HIS A 8 22.89 -29.64 8.40
N LEU A 9 23.42 -28.81 9.32
CA LEU A 9 22.84 -27.53 9.70
C LEU A 9 22.86 -26.59 8.49
N LEU A 10 21.69 -26.36 7.88
CA LEU A 10 21.47 -25.30 6.92
C LEU A 10 21.07 -24.03 7.68
N LEU A 11 22.00 -23.08 7.75
CA LEU A 11 21.81 -21.73 8.26
C LEU A 11 21.00 -20.93 7.22
N PRO A 12 19.77 -20.47 7.48
CA PRO A 12 19.08 -19.60 6.53
C PRO A 12 19.70 -18.19 6.62
N LEU A 13 20.28 -17.72 5.52
CA LEU A 13 20.66 -16.32 5.35
C LEU A 13 19.39 -15.45 5.43
N ALA A 14 19.26 -14.70 6.52
CA ALA A 14 18.31 -13.61 6.61
C ALA A 14 18.72 -12.53 5.60
N VAL A 15 18.03 -12.47 4.47
CA VAL A 15 18.10 -11.36 3.53
C VAL A 15 17.44 -10.17 4.22
N PHE A 16 18.25 -9.28 4.80
CA PHE A 16 17.79 -7.99 5.28
C PHE A 16 17.36 -7.15 4.08
N ALA A 17 16.06 -7.13 3.79
CA ALA A 17 15.49 -6.14 2.89
C ALA A 17 15.69 -4.75 3.52
N LEU A 18 16.51 -3.91 2.88
CA LEU A 18 16.67 -2.52 3.27
C LEU A 18 15.30 -1.84 3.23
N PRO A 19 14.93 -1.03 4.24
CA PRO A 19 13.73 -0.21 4.14
C PRO A 19 13.95 0.78 2.99
N GLY A 20 13.29 0.51 1.86
CA GLY A 20 13.20 1.47 0.77
C GLY A 20 12.64 2.75 1.37
N HIS A 21 13.43 3.82 1.34
CA HIS A 21 12.97 5.12 1.80
C HIS A 21 11.87 5.51 0.82
N ALA A 22 10.61 5.48 1.25
CA ALA A 22 9.53 6.04 0.47
C ALA A 22 9.91 7.51 0.24
N LEU A 23 10.19 7.88 -1.02
CA LEU A 23 10.45 9.26 -1.37
C LEU A 23 9.26 10.08 -0.86
N ALA A 24 9.53 11.12 -0.08
CA ALA A 24 8.48 12.02 0.37
C ALA A 24 7.74 12.54 -0.86
N VAL A 25 6.43 12.30 -0.91
CA VAL A 25 5.57 12.80 -1.97
C VAL A 25 5.12 14.19 -1.57
N ASP A 26 5.87 15.19 -2.01
CA ASP A 26 5.52 16.60 -1.82
C ASP A 26 4.68 17.08 -3.01
N CYS A 27 3.36 17.05 -2.84
CA CYS A 27 2.38 17.42 -3.85
C CYS A 27 1.84 18.84 -3.64
N ALA A 28 1.67 19.58 -4.74
CA ALA A 28 0.79 20.74 -4.79
C ALA A 28 -0.69 20.32 -4.67
N ALA A 29 -1.56 21.28 -4.42
CA ALA A 29 -3.01 21.06 -4.32
C ALA A 29 -3.71 20.92 -5.70
N ASP A 30 -2.96 21.04 -6.80
CA ASP A 30 -3.48 20.90 -8.16
C ASP A 30 -3.92 19.45 -8.45
N HIS A 31 -5.12 19.31 -9.02
CA HIS A 31 -5.66 18.02 -9.45
C HIS A 31 -5.45 17.79 -10.94
N PHE A 32 -5.09 16.55 -11.28
CA PHE A 32 -5.08 16.13 -12.67
C PHE A 32 -6.50 15.82 -13.16
N VAL A 33 -6.86 16.36 -14.33
CA VAL A 33 -8.18 16.15 -14.96
C VAL A 33 -8.02 15.43 -16.30
N ALA A 34 -8.65 14.26 -16.43
CA ALA A 34 -8.74 13.49 -17.66
C ALA A 34 -10.20 13.27 -18.07
N GLY A 35 -10.64 14.01 -19.08
CA GLY A 35 -12.05 14.01 -19.50
C GLY A 35 -12.95 14.54 -18.38
N GLN A 36 -13.85 13.70 -17.88
CA GLN A 36 -14.73 14.04 -16.74
C GLN A 36 -14.17 13.57 -15.38
N ARG A 37 -13.02 12.91 -15.36
CA ARG A 37 -12.43 12.38 -14.13
C ARG A 37 -11.40 13.35 -13.58
N THR A 38 -11.52 13.65 -12.30
CA THR A 38 -10.51 14.37 -11.52
C THR A 38 -9.85 13.35 -10.60
N LEU A 39 -8.53 13.23 -10.65
CA LEU A 39 -7.80 12.35 -9.74
C LEU A 39 -7.49 13.09 -8.43
N PRO A 40 -7.55 12.42 -7.27
CA PRO A 40 -7.12 13.00 -6.01
C PRO A 40 -5.61 13.25 -6.01
N THR A 41 -5.18 14.21 -5.21
CA THR A 41 -3.78 14.34 -4.80
C THR A 41 -3.37 13.15 -3.92
N HIS A 42 -2.07 12.95 -3.69
CA HIS A 42 -1.57 11.89 -2.80
C HIS A 42 -2.17 11.99 -1.39
N GLY A 43 -2.18 13.19 -0.81
CA GLY A 43 -2.72 13.43 0.53
C GLY A 43 -4.21 13.12 0.64
N GLU A 44 -5.00 13.50 -0.36
CA GLU A 44 -6.43 13.19 -0.41
C GLU A 44 -6.69 11.69 -0.56
N ALA A 45 -5.94 11.01 -1.43
CA ALA A 45 -6.06 9.56 -1.61
C ALA A 45 -5.65 8.80 -0.33
N MET A 46 -4.63 9.26 0.39
CA MET A 46 -4.22 8.68 1.67
C MET A 46 -5.27 8.91 2.76
N ALA A 47 -5.85 10.11 2.81
CA ALA A 47 -6.93 10.42 3.75
C ALA A 47 -8.19 9.58 3.46
N GLN A 48 -8.56 9.45 2.19
CA GLN A 48 -9.68 8.60 1.76
C GLN A 48 -9.44 7.14 2.13
N CYS A 49 -8.25 6.61 1.81
CA CYS A 49 -7.89 5.23 2.16
C CYS A 49 -8.06 4.98 3.67
N ARG A 50 -7.57 5.89 4.53
CA ARG A 50 -7.68 5.72 5.99
C ARG A 50 -9.13 5.77 6.48
N ALA A 51 -9.95 6.63 5.88
CA ALA A 51 -11.37 6.68 6.21
C ALA A 51 -12.10 5.38 5.81
N GLU A 52 -11.76 4.84 4.65
CA GLU A 52 -12.31 3.57 4.16
C GLU A 52 -11.80 2.38 4.98
N GLU A 53 -10.51 2.33 5.32
CA GLU A 53 -9.92 1.32 6.22
C GLU A 53 -10.68 1.29 7.56
N LEU A 54 -10.89 2.45 8.19
CA LEU A 54 -11.63 2.54 9.45
C LEU A 54 -13.08 2.06 9.30
N ALA A 55 -13.75 2.39 8.20
CA ALA A 55 -15.12 1.96 7.96
C ALA A 55 -15.22 0.44 7.71
N MET A 56 -14.27 -0.12 6.95
CA MET A 56 -14.23 -1.54 6.61
C MET A 56 -13.82 -2.42 7.80
N THR A 57 -12.99 -1.91 8.70
CA THR A 57 -12.34 -2.68 9.78
C THR A 57 -12.88 -2.37 11.18
N ASP A 58 -13.93 -1.53 11.27
CA ASP A 58 -14.66 -1.26 12.49
C ASP A 58 -15.04 -2.58 13.21
N PRO A 59 -14.72 -2.76 14.51
CA PRO A 59 -14.97 -4.03 15.20
C PRO A 59 -16.44 -4.43 15.30
N ASP A 60 -17.37 -3.46 15.29
CA ASP A 60 -18.79 -3.71 15.53
C ASP A 60 -19.59 -3.89 14.23
N ARG A 61 -19.14 -3.25 13.14
CA ARG A 61 -19.89 -3.19 11.86
C ARG A 61 -19.05 -3.42 10.60
N GLY A 62 -17.73 -3.53 10.74
CA GLY A 62 -16.82 -3.76 9.63
C GLY A 62 -16.79 -5.23 9.23
N ASN A 63 -16.87 -5.49 7.92
CA ASN A 63 -16.81 -6.85 7.38
C ASN A 63 -15.39 -7.42 7.31
N TYR A 64 -14.38 -6.58 7.60
CA TYR A 64 -12.99 -6.91 7.40
C TYR A 64 -12.14 -6.76 8.67
N GLU A 65 -10.99 -7.42 8.67
CA GLU A 65 -9.88 -7.20 9.59
C GLU A 65 -8.73 -6.50 8.86
N ALA A 66 -8.10 -5.54 9.53
CA ALA A 66 -6.95 -4.83 8.98
C ALA A 66 -5.73 -5.78 8.90
N GLN A 67 -5.12 -5.91 7.72
CA GLN A 67 -3.88 -6.67 7.54
C GLN A 67 -2.69 -5.73 7.33
N ARG A 68 -2.83 -4.75 6.44
CA ARG A 68 -1.84 -3.69 6.21
C ARG A 68 -2.53 -2.37 5.97
N SER A 69 -2.34 -1.45 6.90
CA SER A 69 -2.86 -0.09 6.79
C SER A 69 -2.32 0.66 5.58
N CYS A 70 -3.07 1.66 5.14
CA CYS A 70 -2.84 2.43 3.91
C CYS A 70 -1.36 2.72 3.62
N TYR A 71 -0.91 2.30 2.42
CA TYR A 71 0.47 2.40 2.00
C TYR A 71 0.61 2.74 0.52
N ASP A 72 1.72 3.38 0.16
CA ASP A 72 2.11 3.55 -1.25
C ASP A 72 2.59 2.23 -1.84
N VAL A 73 1.95 1.77 -2.92
CA VAL A 73 2.21 0.44 -3.50
C VAL A 73 3.61 0.36 -4.13
N THR A 74 4.04 1.45 -4.77
CA THR A 74 5.34 1.57 -5.43
C THR A 74 5.85 3.00 -5.30
N SER A 75 7.13 3.21 -5.63
CA SER A 75 7.65 4.56 -5.85
C SER A 75 6.79 5.30 -6.89
N PRO A 76 6.53 6.61 -6.70
CA PRO A 76 5.76 7.37 -7.67
C PRO A 76 6.40 7.42 -9.05
N GLY A 77 5.56 7.42 -10.09
CA GLY A 77 5.94 7.64 -11.48
C GLY A 77 5.67 9.07 -11.94
N MET A 78 6.01 9.36 -13.20
CA MET A 78 5.79 10.65 -13.84
C MET A 78 4.90 10.53 -15.08
N HIS A 79 4.00 11.48 -15.27
CA HIS A 79 3.18 11.69 -16.46
C HIS A 79 3.31 13.15 -16.92
N GLY A 80 4.28 13.41 -17.80
CA GLY A 80 4.66 14.79 -18.12
C GLY A 80 5.19 15.51 -16.88
N GLU A 81 4.60 16.65 -16.54
CA GLU A 81 4.92 17.42 -15.32
C GLU A 81 4.23 16.89 -14.04
N TRP A 82 3.40 15.86 -14.15
CA TRP A 82 2.62 15.32 -13.03
C TRP A 82 3.31 14.10 -12.43
N GLN A 83 3.26 13.99 -11.10
CA GLN A 83 3.65 12.80 -10.37
C GLN A 83 2.41 11.97 -10.05
N HIS A 84 2.53 10.64 -10.09
CA HIS A 84 1.42 9.75 -9.82
C HIS A 84 1.84 8.48 -9.08
N GLY A 85 0.87 7.83 -8.46
CA GLY A 85 1.10 6.57 -7.76
C GLY A 85 -0.20 5.89 -7.39
N ARG A 86 -0.09 4.87 -6.54
CA ARG A 86 -1.21 4.11 -6.01
C ARG A 86 -1.09 3.98 -4.51
N ILE A 87 -2.21 4.12 -3.83
CA ILE A 87 -2.34 3.79 -2.42
C ILE A 87 -3.17 2.53 -2.33
N ALA A 88 -2.79 1.63 -1.43
CA ALA A 88 -3.52 0.41 -1.16
C ALA A 88 -3.73 0.19 0.34
N VAL A 89 -4.75 -0.60 0.65
CA VAL A 89 -4.99 -1.19 1.98
C VAL A 89 -5.25 -2.68 1.79
N ASP A 90 -4.59 -3.49 2.61
CA ASP A 90 -4.80 -4.94 2.62
C ASP A 90 -5.68 -5.31 3.81
N VAL A 91 -6.71 -6.11 3.56
CA VAL A 91 -7.67 -6.56 4.56
C VAL A 91 -8.05 -8.02 4.35
N VAL A 92 -8.57 -8.65 5.40
CA VAL A 92 -9.13 -10.01 5.35
C VAL A 92 -10.61 -9.97 5.69
N GLU A 93 -11.47 -10.56 4.87
CA GLU A 93 -12.90 -10.63 5.17
C GLU A 93 -13.17 -11.60 6.32
N ARG A 94 -13.97 -11.18 7.31
CA ARG A 94 -14.22 -11.92 8.55
C ARG A 94 -14.94 -13.24 8.33
N GLU A 95 -15.88 -13.28 7.38
CA GLU A 95 -16.75 -14.45 7.17
C GLU A 95 -16.02 -15.56 6.41
N SER A 96 -15.32 -15.21 5.33
CA SER A 96 -14.63 -16.14 4.44
C SER A 96 -13.19 -16.41 4.84
N GLY A 97 -12.52 -15.44 5.48
CA GLY A 97 -11.07 -15.42 5.64
C GLY A 97 -10.31 -15.05 4.37
N ASP A 98 -10.99 -14.58 3.32
CA ASP A 98 -10.37 -14.20 2.06
C ASP A 98 -9.62 -12.86 2.17
N ALA A 99 -8.42 -12.81 1.59
CA ALA A 99 -7.61 -11.60 1.56
C ALA A 99 -7.94 -10.73 0.34
N TYR A 100 -8.07 -9.43 0.57
CA TYR A 100 -8.35 -8.42 -0.44
C TYR A 100 -7.37 -7.27 -0.34
N THR A 101 -7.01 -6.72 -1.50
CA THR A 101 -6.28 -5.45 -1.62
C THR A 101 -7.17 -4.45 -2.34
N PHE A 102 -7.49 -3.35 -1.69
CA PHE A 102 -8.20 -2.22 -2.30
C PHE A 102 -7.19 -1.16 -2.70
N GLU A 103 -7.24 -0.68 -3.94
CA GLU A 103 -6.29 0.30 -4.48
C GLU A 103 -6.99 1.54 -5.03
N ALA A 104 -6.35 2.70 -4.89
CA ALA A 104 -6.75 3.95 -5.50
C ALA A 104 -5.58 4.63 -6.23
N LEU A 105 -5.87 5.26 -7.37
CA LEU A 105 -4.91 6.08 -8.12
C LEU A 105 -4.93 7.52 -7.59
N TRP A 106 -3.75 8.14 -7.54
CA TRP A 106 -3.60 9.57 -7.28
C TRP A 106 -2.64 10.19 -8.30
N MET A 107 -2.82 11.49 -8.55
CA MET A 107 -1.91 12.26 -9.40
C MET A 107 -1.92 13.74 -8.98
N CYS A 108 -0.75 14.34 -8.88
CA CYS A 108 -0.56 15.72 -8.42
C CYS A 108 0.60 16.39 -9.16
N LYS A 109 0.70 17.72 -9.11
CA LYS A 109 1.96 18.40 -9.47
C LYS A 109 2.96 18.29 -8.32
N PRO A 110 4.25 18.03 -8.58
CA PRO A 110 5.28 18.15 -7.56
C PRO A 110 5.35 19.58 -7.01
N LEU A 111 5.63 19.74 -5.72
CA LEU A 111 6.12 21.02 -5.20
C LEU A 111 7.55 21.23 -5.74
N ASN A 112 7.75 22.33 -6.47
CA ASN A 112 9.06 22.72 -7.00
C ASN A 112 10.06 23.03 -5.88
#